data_AF-B7S1B7-F1
#
_entry.id   AF-B7S1B7-F1
#
_cell.length_a   1.000
_cell.length_b   1.000
_cell.length_c   1.000
_cell.angle_alpha   90.00
_cell.angle_beta   90.00
_cell.angle_gamma   90.00
#
_symmetry.space_group_name_H-M   'P 1'
#
loop_
_entity.id
_entity.type
_entity.pdbx_description
1 polymer ?
#
loop_
_entity_poly.entity_id
_entity_poly.type
_entity_poly.pdbx_seq_one_letter_code
_entity_poly.pdbx_strand_id
1 'polypeptide(L)'
;MSLFSLVLAGCFHTELGSSVTGARVTVTDLRSGESIEDGLTSLTEEGFIATRSQDEFDELNDLAKLLYLGNFFVDGKAYDPETWYLITARGGADIDVDSNFVIDAKPATEVNGLWHALITGRQLRNGNFVISPITEALYQLLKTELDDLDNTQLRVRLNQLSAEILGDVNNDERVNYVDALKWTTIVHKPLYLRDFSQVDALAQAIRDGANQTTLSALAQDMFAEPAPDALQYYQQNISAPIVQTICVRCHMPGGSAPNSGSALVLVTNNTANFQEKNHQNFQDFRDQLPASRDLSDWVTGKASGQISHGGGRQLAPGSQELENLETYLNLLE
;
A
#
# COMPACT_ATOMS: atom_id res chain seq x y z
N MET A 1 0.60 -21.69 1.06
CA MET A 1 -0.23 -20.73 1.80
C MET A 1 -0.39 -19.54 0.88
N SER A 2 -1.61 -19.23 0.45
CA SER A 2 -1.86 -18.09 -0.44
C SER A 2 -1.55 -16.81 0.35
N LEU A 3 -0.71 -15.93 -0.18
CA LEU A 3 -0.40 -14.61 0.40
C LEU A 3 -1.64 -13.68 0.43
N PHE A 4 -2.75 -14.08 -0.18
CA PHE A 4 -3.96 -13.27 -0.41
C PHE A 4 -4.88 -13.02 0.80
N SER A 5 -4.40 -13.19 2.03
CA SER A 5 -5.16 -12.77 3.22
C SER A 5 -4.20 -12.53 4.37
N LEU A 6 -3.36 -11.51 4.26
CA LEU A 6 -2.84 -10.85 5.46
C LEU A 6 -3.99 -10.08 6.10
N VAL A 7 -4.88 -10.81 6.78
CA VAL A 7 -5.73 -10.21 7.80
C VAL A 7 -4.76 -9.76 8.88
N LEU A 8 -4.74 -8.47 9.19
CA LEU A 8 -4.03 -7.97 10.37
C LEU A 8 -4.31 -8.91 11.55
N ALA A 9 -3.26 -9.30 12.27
CA ALA A 9 -3.43 -10.21 13.40
C ALA A 9 -4.31 -9.58 14.50
N GLY A 10 -4.39 -8.24 14.55
CA GLY A 10 -5.25 -7.47 15.45
C GLY A 10 -6.28 -6.58 14.74
N CYS A 11 -6.87 -5.66 15.51
CA CYS A 11 -7.92 -4.73 15.05
C CYS A 11 -7.38 -3.67 14.11
N PHE A 12 -6.14 -3.22 14.28
CA PHE A 12 -5.45 -2.31 13.38
C PHE A 12 -3.95 -2.34 13.65
N HIS A 13 -3.18 -1.75 12.74
CA HIS A 13 -1.71 -1.74 12.77
C HIS A 13 -1.18 -0.31 12.62
N THR A 14 0.06 -0.09 13.02
CA THR A 14 0.73 1.17 12.78
C THR A 14 2.10 0.97 12.15
N GLU A 15 2.38 1.75 11.10
CA GLU A 15 3.57 1.57 10.25
C GLU A 15 4.25 2.90 9.92
N LEU A 16 5.57 2.86 9.69
CA LEU A 16 6.34 3.96 9.09
C LEU A 16 7.26 3.47 7.97
N GLY A 17 8.21 2.58 8.24
CA GLY A 17 8.81 1.72 7.22
C GLY A 17 7.99 0.43 7.09
N SER A 18 7.97 -0.32 8.19
CA SER A 18 7.10 -1.45 8.44
C SER A 18 6.45 -1.25 9.81
N SER A 19 6.32 -2.29 10.63
CA SER A 19 5.67 -2.23 11.93
C SER A 19 6.36 -1.31 12.95
N VAL A 20 5.57 -0.47 13.63
CA VAL A 20 6.04 0.28 14.81
C VAL A 20 5.49 -0.38 16.08
N THR A 21 6.38 -0.97 16.87
CA THR A 21 6.03 -1.66 18.12
C THR A 21 6.05 -0.73 19.34
N GLY A 22 5.20 -1.02 20.33
CA GLY A 22 5.07 -0.21 21.55
C GLY A 22 4.52 1.21 21.34
N ALA A 23 4.06 1.54 20.14
CA ALA A 23 3.39 2.79 19.84
C ALA A 23 2.10 2.93 20.66
N ARG A 24 1.76 4.17 21.02
CA ARG A 24 0.52 4.51 21.69
C ARG A 24 -0.43 5.24 20.75
N VAL A 25 -1.71 4.94 20.84
CA VAL A 25 -2.74 5.57 20.03
C VAL A 25 -3.79 6.25 20.91
N THR A 26 -4.18 7.45 20.51
CA THR A 26 -5.37 8.14 21.00
C THR A 26 -6.43 8.23 19.91
N VAL A 27 -7.69 8.15 20.32
CA VAL A 27 -8.87 8.34 19.47
C VAL A 27 -9.63 9.55 19.97
N THR A 28 -9.79 10.54 19.10
CA THR A 28 -10.46 11.81 19.43
C THR A 28 -11.61 12.02 18.46
N ASP A 29 -12.77 12.49 18.94
CA ASP A 29 -13.83 12.96 18.05
C ASP A 29 -13.29 14.10 17.19
N LEU A 30 -13.44 13.98 15.86
CA LEU A 30 -12.84 14.92 14.92
C LEU A 30 -13.37 16.34 15.09
N ARG A 31 -14.63 16.50 15.52
CA ARG A 31 -15.33 17.79 15.55
C ARG A 31 -15.29 18.42 16.94
N SER A 32 -15.55 17.63 17.98
CA SER A 32 -15.57 18.16 19.35
C SER A 32 -14.18 18.23 19.97
N GLY A 33 -13.20 17.47 19.45
CA GLY A 33 -11.89 17.30 20.07
C GLY A 33 -11.94 16.50 21.38
N GLU A 34 -13.08 15.84 21.67
CA GLU A 34 -13.22 15.00 22.86
C GLU A 34 -12.37 13.75 22.74
N SER A 35 -11.51 13.48 23.73
CA SER A 35 -10.77 12.23 23.81
C SER A 35 -11.72 11.10 24.17
N ILE A 36 -11.89 10.17 23.22
CA ILE A 36 -12.75 8.98 23.35
C ILE A 36 -11.93 7.81 23.89
N GLU A 37 -10.68 7.70 23.45
CA GLU A 37 -9.73 6.69 23.88
C GLU A 37 -8.33 7.30 24.04
N ASP A 38 -7.64 6.93 25.11
CA ASP A 38 -6.20 7.14 25.28
C ASP A 38 -5.58 5.87 25.86
N GLY A 39 -4.33 5.61 25.52
CA GLY A 39 -3.54 4.53 26.09
C GLY A 39 -3.65 3.18 25.39
N LEU A 40 -4.27 3.09 24.21
CA LEU A 40 -4.09 1.91 23.36
C LEU A 40 -2.60 1.77 23.06
N THR A 41 -2.05 0.57 23.22
CA THR A 41 -0.63 0.30 22.99
C THR A 41 -0.50 -0.88 22.04
N SER A 42 0.31 -0.72 21.00
CA SER A 42 0.56 -1.78 20.03
C SER A 42 1.38 -2.91 20.66
N LEU A 43 1.16 -4.15 20.21
CA LEU A 43 1.83 -5.34 20.69
C LEU A 43 3.37 -5.21 20.57
N THR A 44 4.05 -5.47 21.70
CA THR A 44 5.51 -5.61 21.78
C THR A 44 5.94 -7.05 21.78
N GLU A 45 7.23 -7.30 21.55
CA GLU A 45 7.82 -8.62 21.72
C GLU A 45 7.53 -9.17 23.14
N GLU A 46 7.74 -8.35 24.17
CA GLU A 46 7.42 -8.75 25.55
C GLU A 46 5.92 -9.04 25.72
N GLY A 47 5.06 -8.23 25.11
CA GLY A 47 3.60 -8.44 25.14
C GLY A 47 3.18 -9.73 24.43
N PHE A 48 3.80 -10.05 23.29
CA PHE A 48 3.56 -11.30 22.56
C PHE A 48 3.99 -12.49 23.41
N ILE A 49 5.22 -12.47 23.94
CA ILE A 49 5.78 -13.55 24.76
C ILE A 49 4.95 -13.76 26.03
N ALA A 50 4.50 -12.67 26.67
CA ALA A 50 3.67 -12.73 27.86
C ALA A 50 2.28 -13.34 27.61
N THR A 51 1.74 -13.16 26.40
CA THR A 51 0.40 -13.67 26.02
C THR A 51 0.47 -15.09 25.45
N ARG A 52 1.57 -15.43 24.77
CA ARG A 52 1.79 -16.71 24.09
C ARG A 52 2.95 -17.46 24.76
N SER A 53 4.15 -17.41 24.19
CA SER A 53 5.37 -17.94 24.78
C SER A 53 6.61 -17.44 24.03
N GLN A 54 7.80 -17.62 24.63
CA GLN A 54 9.09 -17.40 23.96
C GLN A 54 9.27 -18.38 22.79
N ASP A 55 8.96 -19.65 23.01
CA ASP A 55 9.12 -20.70 22.00
C ASP A 55 8.30 -20.39 20.74
N GLU A 56 7.04 -19.97 20.90
CA GLU A 56 6.20 -19.54 19.77
C GLU A 56 6.80 -18.33 19.04
N PHE A 57 7.39 -17.38 19.76
CA PHE A 57 8.00 -16.20 19.14
C PHE A 57 9.27 -16.56 18.35
N ASP A 58 10.10 -17.45 18.89
CA ASP A 58 11.35 -17.89 18.26
C ASP A 58 11.10 -18.72 17.00
N GLU A 59 9.96 -19.42 16.92
CA GLU A 59 9.54 -20.16 15.73
C GLU A 59 9.06 -19.26 14.58
N LEU A 60 8.70 -18.00 14.85
CA LEU A 60 8.29 -17.05 13.81
C LEU A 60 9.50 -16.53 13.01
N ASN A 61 9.34 -16.51 11.69
CA ASN A 61 10.22 -15.73 10.82
C ASN A 61 9.96 -14.22 10.97
N ASP A 62 10.87 -13.40 10.45
CA ASP A 62 10.81 -11.95 10.62
C ASP A 62 9.54 -11.33 10.02
N LEU A 63 9.14 -11.76 8.82
CA LEU A 63 7.88 -11.34 8.24
C LEU A 63 6.69 -11.62 9.18
N ALA A 64 6.59 -12.82 9.73
CA ALA A 64 5.50 -13.14 10.66
C ALA A 64 5.57 -12.29 11.93
N LYS A 65 6.77 -12.02 12.45
CA LYS A 65 6.95 -11.11 13.60
C LYS A 65 6.48 -9.70 13.28
N LEU A 66 6.86 -9.14 12.12
CA LEU A 66 6.37 -7.84 11.64
C LEU A 66 4.83 -7.84 11.60
N LEU A 67 4.20 -8.89 11.07
CA LEU A 67 2.73 -8.98 11.03
C LEU A 67 2.02 -9.08 12.38
N TYR A 68 2.71 -9.44 13.46
CA TYR A 68 2.15 -9.49 14.81
C TYR A 68 2.47 -8.24 15.63
N LEU A 69 3.74 -7.83 15.63
CA LEU A 69 4.20 -6.66 16.37
C LEU A 69 3.58 -5.39 15.76
N GLY A 70 3.33 -4.35 16.56
CA GLY A 70 2.69 -3.13 16.04
C GLY A 70 1.16 -3.23 15.87
N ASN A 71 0.55 -4.41 16.03
CA ASN A 71 -0.91 -4.55 16.06
C ASN A 71 -1.51 -4.06 17.37
N PHE A 72 -2.70 -3.48 17.28
CA PHE A 72 -3.55 -3.16 18.41
C PHE A 72 -4.69 -4.18 18.51
N PHE A 73 -4.98 -4.63 19.73
CA PHE A 73 -6.10 -5.50 20.04
C PHE A 73 -7.06 -4.73 20.94
N VAL A 74 -8.23 -4.37 20.42
CA VAL A 74 -9.19 -3.53 21.13
C VAL A 74 -10.45 -4.34 21.42
N ASP A 75 -10.82 -4.44 22.70
CA ASP A 75 -12.01 -5.16 23.13
C ASP A 75 -13.26 -4.27 23.13
N GLY A 76 -14.31 -4.74 22.45
CA GLY A 76 -15.71 -4.47 22.83
C GLY A 76 -16.18 -3.01 22.85
N LYS A 77 -15.53 -2.09 22.12
CA LYS A 77 -15.94 -0.68 22.10
C LYS A 77 -16.91 -0.36 20.98
N ALA A 78 -17.98 0.34 21.32
CA ALA A 78 -18.99 0.83 20.38
C ALA A 78 -18.71 2.31 20.06
N TYR A 79 -18.03 2.58 18.94
CA TYR A 79 -17.93 3.91 18.35
C TYR A 79 -19.26 4.28 17.66
N ASP A 80 -19.56 5.56 17.45
CA ASP A 80 -20.71 5.96 16.62
C ASP A 80 -20.41 5.70 15.12
N PRO A 81 -21.27 5.01 14.36
CA PRO A 81 -21.01 4.65 12.96
C PRO A 81 -20.68 5.80 12.02
N GLU A 82 -21.33 6.95 12.22
CA GLU A 82 -21.33 8.06 11.28
C GLU A 82 -20.43 9.21 11.74
N THR A 83 -19.93 9.14 12.97
CA THR A 83 -18.92 10.05 13.51
C THR A 83 -17.54 9.78 12.92
N TRP A 84 -16.82 10.85 12.64
CA TRP A 84 -15.41 10.83 12.27
C TRP A 84 -14.53 11.05 13.49
N TYR A 85 -13.41 10.34 13.52
CA TYR A 85 -12.43 10.40 14.59
C TYR A 85 -11.04 10.71 14.00
N LEU A 86 -10.25 11.47 14.74
CA LEU A 86 -8.82 11.60 14.52
C LEU A 86 -8.11 10.54 15.36
N ILE A 87 -7.34 9.68 14.70
CA ILE A 87 -6.46 8.72 15.33
C ILE A 87 -5.06 9.32 15.33
N THR A 88 -4.43 9.38 16.50
CA THR A 88 -3.06 9.91 16.65
C THR A 88 -2.17 8.82 17.25
N ALA A 89 -1.17 8.40 16.50
CA ALA A 89 -0.14 7.49 16.95
C ALA A 89 1.12 8.25 17.39
N ARG A 90 1.83 7.71 18.40
CA ARG A 90 3.04 8.31 18.98
C ARG A 90 3.95 7.27 19.62
N GLY A 91 5.24 7.58 19.67
CA GLY A 91 6.23 6.77 20.39
C GLY A 91 6.40 5.37 19.80
N GLY A 92 6.97 4.46 20.59
CA GLY A 92 7.32 3.13 20.12
C GLY A 92 8.62 3.12 19.32
N ALA A 93 8.88 2.01 18.64
CA ALA A 93 10.05 1.84 17.80
C ALA A 93 9.69 1.15 16.47
N ASP A 94 10.21 1.71 15.37
CA ASP A 94 10.18 1.09 14.04
C ASP A 94 11.24 -0.02 14.01
N ILE A 95 10.81 -1.24 13.68
CA ILE A 95 11.64 -2.45 13.77
C ILE A 95 12.11 -2.96 12.40
N ASP A 96 11.81 -2.25 11.32
CA ASP A 96 12.26 -2.54 9.95
C ASP A 96 12.24 -1.24 9.15
N VAL A 97 13.21 -0.37 9.45
CA VAL A 97 13.29 1.01 8.96
C VAL A 97 13.50 1.06 7.45
N ASP A 98 14.29 0.14 6.90
CA ASP A 98 14.58 0.08 5.46
C ASP A 98 13.55 -0.76 4.69
N SER A 99 12.51 -1.25 5.37
CA SER A 99 11.40 -2.02 4.79
C SER A 99 11.87 -3.23 3.99
N ASN A 100 12.93 -3.89 4.46
CA ASN A 100 13.52 -5.06 3.82
C ASN A 100 12.94 -6.38 4.35
N PHE A 101 11.96 -6.31 5.25
CA PHE A 101 11.25 -7.43 5.89
C PHE A 101 12.11 -8.28 6.81
N VAL A 102 13.24 -7.75 7.27
CA VAL A 102 14.13 -8.32 8.27
C VAL A 102 14.08 -7.41 9.49
N ILE A 103 13.95 -7.99 10.68
CA ILE A 103 13.90 -7.18 11.89
C ILE A 103 15.27 -6.56 12.15
N ASP A 104 15.28 -5.25 12.36
CA ASP A 104 16.45 -4.47 12.67
C ASP A 104 17.14 -4.93 13.96
N ALA A 105 18.46 -4.79 14.00
CA ALA A 105 19.24 -5.10 15.19
C ALA A 105 18.85 -4.16 16.36
N LYS A 106 18.73 -4.73 17.56
CA LYS A 106 18.41 -3.94 18.78
C LYS A 106 19.56 -2.99 19.16
N PRO A 107 19.26 -1.80 19.74
CA PRO A 107 17.92 -1.25 19.96
C PRO A 107 17.25 -0.82 18.65
N ALA A 108 15.94 -1.06 18.56
CA ALA A 108 15.13 -0.62 17.43
C ALA A 108 15.03 0.92 17.38
N THR A 109 14.63 1.46 16.23
CA THR A 109 14.64 2.91 15.98
C THR A 109 13.44 3.59 16.61
N GLU A 110 13.67 4.43 17.62
CA GLU A 110 12.60 5.15 18.31
C GLU A 110 11.85 6.13 17.38
N VAL A 111 10.54 6.22 17.57
CA VAL A 111 9.70 7.17 16.84
C VAL A 111 9.39 8.38 17.70
N ASN A 112 9.89 9.55 17.31
CA ASN A 112 9.78 10.79 18.09
C ASN A 112 8.62 11.69 17.66
N GLY A 113 8.04 11.45 16.48
CA GLY A 113 6.94 12.23 15.92
C GLY A 113 5.55 11.67 16.23
N LEU A 114 4.57 12.36 15.66
CA LEU A 114 3.18 11.96 15.63
C LEU A 114 2.79 11.64 14.19
N TRP A 115 1.91 10.67 14.01
CA TRP A 115 1.29 10.39 12.72
C TRP A 115 -0.16 9.97 12.91
N HIS A 116 -0.97 10.18 11.87
CA HIS A 116 -2.41 10.26 12.02
C HIS A 116 -3.16 9.45 10.96
N ALA A 117 -4.43 9.18 11.28
CA ALA A 117 -5.43 8.74 10.32
C ALA A 117 -6.78 9.37 10.68
N LEU A 118 -7.61 9.65 9.67
CA LEU A 118 -8.98 10.10 9.86
C LEU A 118 -9.88 8.88 9.66
N ILE A 119 -10.67 8.47 10.65
CA ILE A 119 -11.37 7.18 10.59
C ILE A 119 -12.83 7.36 11.04
N THR A 120 -13.77 6.76 10.31
CA THR A 120 -15.17 6.69 10.75
C THR A 120 -15.34 5.67 11.86
N GLY A 121 -16.29 5.87 12.78
CA GLY A 121 -16.54 4.85 13.81
C GLY A 121 -17.00 3.51 13.24
N ARG A 122 -17.57 3.49 12.03
CA ARG A 122 -17.80 2.23 11.28
C ARG A 122 -16.51 1.50 10.96
N GLN A 123 -15.49 2.19 10.46
CA GLN A 123 -14.18 1.59 10.20
C GLN A 123 -13.49 1.16 11.50
N LEU A 124 -13.58 1.96 12.58
CA LEU A 124 -13.04 1.56 13.89
C LEU A 124 -13.67 0.28 14.44
N ARG A 125 -14.99 0.12 14.29
CA ARG A 125 -15.68 -1.11 14.71
C ARG A 125 -15.33 -2.31 13.85
N ASN A 126 -15.13 -2.11 12.54
CA ASN A 126 -14.77 -3.20 11.63
C ASN A 126 -13.30 -3.59 11.78
N GLY A 127 -12.45 -2.67 12.22
CA GLY A 127 -11.00 -2.83 12.28
C GLY A 127 -10.39 -3.06 10.89
N ASN A 128 -9.27 -3.79 10.90
CA ASN A 128 -8.42 -4.09 9.77
C ASN A 128 -7.97 -2.82 9.02
N PHE A 129 -7.34 -1.87 9.69
CA PHE A 129 -6.76 -0.68 9.05
C PHE A 129 -5.32 -0.43 9.51
N VAL A 130 -4.61 0.41 8.79
CA VAL A 130 -3.22 0.79 9.05
C VAL A 130 -3.13 2.30 9.25
N ILE A 131 -2.42 2.73 10.29
CA ILE A 131 -1.99 4.13 10.46
C ILE A 131 -0.58 4.20 9.88
N SER A 132 -0.41 4.84 8.74
CA SER A 132 0.80 4.75 7.89
C SER A 132 1.29 6.14 7.44
N PRO A 133 2.44 6.24 6.76
CA PRO A 133 2.84 7.51 6.13
C PRO A 133 1.82 8.00 5.10
N ILE A 134 1.07 7.10 4.46
CA ILE A 134 0.00 7.47 3.51
C ILE A 134 -1.14 8.18 4.24
N THR A 135 -1.61 7.63 5.37
CA THR A 135 -2.69 8.27 6.14
C THR A 135 -2.22 9.58 6.76
N GLU A 136 -0.94 9.68 7.14
CA GLU A 136 -0.35 10.92 7.62
C GLU A 136 -0.28 11.99 6.53
N ALA A 137 0.18 11.65 5.32
CA ALA A 137 0.24 12.60 4.21
C ALA A 137 -1.15 13.19 3.91
N LEU A 138 -2.18 12.33 3.87
CA LEU A 138 -3.57 12.75 3.66
C LEU A 138 -4.07 13.66 4.79
N TYR A 139 -3.76 13.35 6.05
CA TYR A 139 -4.07 14.22 7.17
C TYR A 139 -3.36 15.57 7.04
N GLN A 140 -2.06 15.59 6.71
CA GLN A 140 -1.27 16.80 6.58
C GLN A 140 -1.81 17.74 5.49
N LEU A 141 -2.30 17.20 4.38
CA LEU A 141 -2.93 17.98 3.30
C LEU A 141 -4.27 18.60 3.70
N LEU A 142 -5.04 17.90 4.52
CA LEU A 142 -6.40 18.31 4.88
C LEU A 142 -6.49 19.08 6.19
N LYS A 143 -5.46 19.01 7.06
CA LYS A 143 -5.54 19.49 8.46
C LYS A 143 -6.02 20.93 8.60
N THR A 144 -5.70 21.81 7.65
CA THR A 144 -6.10 23.22 7.68
C THR A 144 -7.50 23.48 7.14
N GLU A 145 -8.09 22.53 6.42
CA GLU A 145 -9.46 22.60 5.89
C GLU A 145 -10.46 21.73 6.66
N LEU A 146 -10.01 20.92 7.64
CA LEU A 146 -10.88 19.98 8.37
C LEU A 146 -12.12 20.65 8.96
N ASP A 147 -11.98 21.83 9.57
CA ASP A 147 -13.09 22.57 10.19
C ASP A 147 -14.10 23.11 9.17
N ASP A 148 -13.67 23.34 7.92
CA ASP A 148 -14.49 23.90 6.85
C ASP A 148 -15.22 22.81 6.03
N LEU A 149 -14.75 21.56 6.10
CA LEU A 149 -15.32 20.43 5.39
C LEU A 149 -16.37 19.71 6.23
N ASP A 150 -17.57 19.52 5.70
CA ASP A 150 -18.52 18.55 6.27
C ASP A 150 -18.04 17.09 6.05
N ASN A 151 -18.69 16.11 6.70
CA ASN A 151 -18.29 14.70 6.62
C ASN A 151 -18.39 14.11 5.20
N THR A 152 -19.25 14.66 4.34
CA THR A 152 -19.38 14.23 2.94
C THR A 152 -18.24 14.82 2.11
N GLN A 153 -17.95 16.11 2.27
CA GLN A 153 -16.86 16.78 1.60
C GLN A 153 -15.51 16.19 2.00
N LEU A 154 -15.29 15.93 3.29
CA LEU A 154 -14.08 15.29 3.80
C LEU A 154 -13.84 13.92 3.13
N ARG A 155 -14.88 13.07 3.07
CA ARG A 155 -14.80 11.78 2.40
C ARG A 155 -14.49 11.92 0.91
N VAL A 156 -15.09 12.89 0.21
CA VAL A 156 -14.80 13.13 -1.21
C VAL A 156 -13.34 13.55 -1.40
N ARG A 157 -12.83 14.47 -0.57
CA ARG A 157 -11.43 14.93 -0.63
C ARG A 157 -10.45 13.81 -0.36
N LEU A 158 -10.69 13.00 0.68
CA LEU A 158 -9.88 11.83 0.99
C LEU A 158 -9.89 10.81 -0.16
N ASN A 159 -11.05 10.49 -0.72
CA ASN A 159 -11.14 9.58 -1.88
C ASN A 159 -10.37 10.11 -3.09
N GLN A 160 -10.49 11.41 -3.40
CA GLN A 160 -9.76 12.04 -4.50
C GLN A 160 -8.25 11.94 -4.30
N LEU A 161 -7.76 12.35 -3.13
CA LEU A 161 -6.33 12.32 -2.83
C LEU A 161 -5.79 10.88 -2.81
N SER A 162 -6.50 9.91 -2.24
CA SER A 162 -6.07 8.51 -2.27
C SER A 162 -5.92 7.99 -3.70
N ALA A 163 -6.86 8.32 -4.59
CA ALA A 163 -6.80 7.94 -6.00
C ALA A 163 -5.67 8.62 -6.79
N GLU A 164 -5.08 9.69 -6.27
CA GLU A 164 -3.92 10.32 -6.91
C GLU A 164 -2.63 9.53 -6.70
N ILE A 165 -2.51 8.76 -5.61
CA ILE A 165 -1.24 8.16 -5.18
C ILE A 165 -1.29 6.63 -5.01
N LEU A 166 -2.47 6.01 -5.06
CA LEU A 166 -2.66 4.56 -4.90
C LEU A 166 -3.38 3.94 -6.09
N GLY A 167 -3.15 2.65 -6.34
CA GLY A 167 -4.06 1.76 -7.07
C GLY A 167 -5.11 1.14 -6.14
N ASP A 168 -5.87 0.15 -6.63
CA ASP A 168 -6.85 -0.58 -5.82
C ASP A 168 -6.12 -1.52 -4.85
N VAL A 169 -6.21 -1.22 -3.54
CA VAL A 169 -5.49 -1.94 -2.48
C VAL A 169 -6.35 -3.02 -1.86
N ASN A 170 -7.67 -2.83 -1.89
CA ASN A 170 -8.60 -3.73 -1.22
C ASN A 170 -9.41 -4.61 -2.18
N ASN A 171 -9.16 -4.45 -3.48
CA ASN A 171 -9.73 -5.20 -4.60
C ASN A 171 -11.26 -5.08 -4.63
N ASP A 172 -11.79 -3.88 -4.37
CA ASP A 172 -13.23 -3.58 -4.50
C ASP A 172 -13.59 -2.86 -5.81
N GLU A 173 -12.66 -2.83 -6.77
CA GLU A 173 -12.73 -2.18 -8.07
C GLU A 173 -12.83 -0.65 -7.96
N ARG A 174 -12.47 -0.05 -6.81
CA ARG A 174 -12.57 1.40 -6.57
C ARG A 174 -11.40 1.93 -5.77
N VAL A 175 -10.54 2.72 -6.40
CA VAL A 175 -9.53 3.48 -5.66
C VAL A 175 -10.16 4.62 -4.85
N ASN A 176 -10.13 4.52 -3.53
CA ASN A 176 -10.72 5.45 -2.59
C ASN A 176 -9.98 5.46 -1.24
N TYR A 177 -10.51 6.15 -0.23
CA TYR A 177 -9.82 6.29 1.05
C TYR A 177 -9.74 4.99 1.87
N VAL A 178 -10.60 4.00 1.59
CA VAL A 178 -10.46 2.68 2.19
C VAL A 178 -9.13 2.04 1.77
N ASP A 179 -8.66 2.28 0.56
CA ASP A 179 -7.35 1.78 0.08
C ASP A 179 -6.20 2.35 0.90
N ALA A 180 -6.21 3.65 1.17
CA ALA A 180 -5.21 4.29 2.03
C ALA A 180 -5.21 3.71 3.46
N LEU A 181 -6.37 3.32 3.98
CA LEU A 181 -6.49 2.67 5.29
C LEU A 181 -6.10 1.19 5.28
N LYS A 182 -6.05 0.53 4.12
CA LYS A 182 -5.60 -0.86 3.96
C LYS A 182 -4.15 -0.99 3.52
N TRP A 183 -3.59 0.10 3.00
CA TRP A 183 -2.25 0.14 2.46
C TRP A 183 -1.22 -0.13 3.55
N THR A 184 -0.33 -1.08 3.28
CA THR A 184 0.81 -1.44 4.12
C THR A 184 2.02 -1.54 3.23
N THR A 185 3.17 -1.10 3.73
CA THR A 185 4.44 -1.22 2.99
C THR A 185 4.78 -2.69 2.70
N ILE A 186 4.32 -3.61 3.55
CA ILE A 186 4.64 -5.05 3.48
C ILE A 186 4.08 -5.70 2.22
N VAL A 187 2.88 -5.30 1.80
CA VAL A 187 2.14 -5.96 0.70
C VAL A 187 1.87 -5.03 -0.45
N HIS A 188 1.55 -3.78 -0.16
CA HIS A 188 0.91 -2.87 -1.13
C HIS A 188 1.88 -1.83 -1.70
N LYS A 189 3.19 -1.95 -1.43
CA LYS A 189 4.21 -1.06 -2.00
C LYS A 189 4.10 -0.92 -3.53
N PRO A 190 3.87 -1.98 -4.33
CA PRO A 190 3.69 -1.84 -5.78
C PRO A 190 2.44 -1.05 -6.21
N LEU A 191 1.45 -0.94 -5.33
CA LEU A 191 0.21 -0.19 -5.55
C LEU A 191 0.36 1.30 -5.19
N TYR A 192 1.52 1.73 -4.67
CA TYR A 192 1.84 3.15 -4.58
C TYR A 192 2.32 3.64 -5.95
N LEU A 193 1.61 4.63 -6.50
CA LEU A 193 1.79 5.03 -7.90
C LEU A 193 2.90 6.06 -8.11
N ARG A 194 3.49 6.61 -7.03
CA ARG A 194 4.47 7.72 -7.11
C ARG A 194 5.87 7.27 -6.72
N ASP A 195 6.79 8.22 -6.61
CA ASP A 195 8.14 7.95 -6.13
C ASP A 195 8.09 7.55 -4.65
N PHE A 196 8.34 6.27 -4.38
CA PHE A 196 8.29 5.72 -3.04
C PHE A 196 9.30 6.37 -2.08
N SER A 197 10.39 6.96 -2.59
CA SER A 197 11.35 7.68 -1.75
C SER A 197 10.73 8.87 -1.00
N GLN A 198 9.59 9.39 -1.49
CA GLN A 198 8.83 10.43 -0.81
C GLN A 198 8.09 9.88 0.42
N VAL A 199 7.60 8.63 0.35
CA VAL A 199 7.04 7.90 1.50
C VAL A 199 8.12 7.68 2.54
N ASP A 200 9.31 7.21 2.11
CA ASP A 200 10.47 7.00 2.98
C ASP A 200 10.92 8.31 3.65
N ALA A 201 10.94 9.42 2.91
CA ALA A 201 11.29 10.73 3.45
C ALA A 201 10.29 11.22 4.51
N LEU A 202 8.99 11.05 4.28
CA LEU A 202 7.96 11.39 5.26
C LEU A 202 8.07 10.49 6.50
N ALA A 203 8.21 9.17 6.31
CA ALA A 203 8.40 8.22 7.40
C ALA A 203 9.61 8.57 8.27
N GLN A 204 10.73 8.90 7.64
CA GLN A 204 11.95 9.33 8.32
C GLN A 204 11.73 10.62 9.12
N ALA A 205 11.07 11.62 8.53
CA ALA A 205 10.76 12.86 9.21
C ALA A 205 9.86 12.65 10.45
N ILE A 206 8.92 11.70 10.39
CA ILE A 206 8.11 11.30 11.55
C ILE A 206 8.98 10.64 12.61
N ARG A 207 9.85 9.69 12.24
CA ARG A 207 10.80 9.06 13.19
C ARG A 207 11.66 10.10 13.91
N ASP A 208 12.17 11.09 13.18
CA ASP A 208 13.02 12.16 13.71
C ASP A 208 12.26 13.23 14.50
N GLY A 209 10.92 13.18 14.55
CA GLY A 209 10.11 14.18 15.25
C GLY A 209 10.14 15.54 14.57
N ALA A 210 10.18 15.57 13.24
CA ALA A 210 10.19 16.79 12.46
C ALA A 210 8.97 17.68 12.77
N ASN A 211 9.16 18.99 12.59
CA ASN A 211 8.09 19.96 12.85
C ASN A 211 6.99 19.91 11.78
N GLN A 212 5.85 20.53 12.10
CA GLN A 212 4.67 20.54 11.24
C GLN A 212 4.88 21.18 9.85
N THR A 213 5.79 22.16 9.72
CA THR A 213 6.10 22.76 8.42
C THR A 213 6.83 21.75 7.52
N THR A 214 7.80 21.02 8.08
CA THR A 214 8.52 19.98 7.36
C THR A 214 7.61 18.83 6.96
N LEU A 215 6.78 18.33 7.88
CA LEU A 215 5.84 17.24 7.59
C LEU A 215 4.83 17.65 6.50
N SER A 216 4.29 18.87 6.54
CA SER A 216 3.38 19.35 5.49
C SER A 216 4.07 19.50 4.13
N ALA A 217 5.33 19.94 4.09
CA ALA A 217 6.08 20.04 2.83
C ALA A 217 6.31 18.66 2.21
N LEU A 218 6.76 17.68 2.99
CA LEU A 218 6.97 16.31 2.51
C LEU A 218 5.66 15.64 2.08
N ALA A 219 4.57 15.87 2.82
CA ALA A 219 3.25 15.41 2.43
C ALA A 219 2.77 16.06 1.12
N GLN A 220 3.12 17.33 0.85
CA GLN A 220 2.84 17.96 -0.44
C GLN A 220 3.71 17.38 -1.56
N ASP A 221 4.98 17.08 -1.29
CA ASP A 221 5.90 16.50 -2.28
C ASP A 221 5.39 15.15 -2.80
N MET A 222 4.78 14.32 -1.94
CA MET A 222 4.11 13.07 -2.32
C MET A 222 3.02 13.24 -3.40
N PHE A 223 2.50 14.47 -3.57
CA PHE A 223 1.43 14.82 -4.52
C PHE A 223 1.89 15.88 -5.54
N ALA A 224 3.15 16.33 -5.49
CA ALA A 224 3.62 17.46 -6.28
C ALA A 224 3.86 17.12 -7.76
N GLU A 225 4.38 15.94 -8.04
CA GLU A 225 4.48 15.43 -9.41
C GLU A 225 3.10 14.91 -9.86
N PRO A 226 2.77 14.82 -11.15
CA PRO A 226 1.67 13.96 -11.61
C PRO A 226 2.05 12.49 -11.45
N ALA A 227 1.06 11.59 -11.40
CA ALA A 227 1.36 10.15 -11.44
C ALA A 227 2.17 9.89 -12.71
N PRO A 228 3.18 9.00 -12.70
CA PRO A 228 3.94 8.70 -13.90
C PRO A 228 2.97 8.42 -15.03
N ASP A 229 3.06 9.17 -16.12
CA ASP A 229 2.24 8.90 -17.30
C ASP A 229 2.47 7.43 -17.68
N ALA A 230 1.40 6.63 -17.70
CA ALA A 230 1.53 5.18 -17.83
C ALA A 230 2.27 4.80 -19.13
N LEU A 231 2.08 5.59 -20.20
CA LEU A 231 2.82 5.42 -21.46
C LEU A 231 4.30 5.77 -21.28
N GLN A 232 4.64 6.87 -20.62
CA GLN A 232 6.03 7.23 -20.30
C GLN A 232 6.71 6.16 -19.43
N TYR A 233 6.05 5.69 -18.37
CA TYR A 233 6.56 4.63 -17.51
C TYR A 233 6.75 3.34 -18.31
N TYR A 234 5.78 2.99 -19.16
CA TYR A 234 5.88 1.87 -20.09
C TYR A 234 7.11 1.99 -21.00
N GLN A 235 7.32 3.17 -21.58
CA GLN A 235 8.42 3.43 -22.51
C GLN A 235 9.78 3.28 -21.82
N GLN A 236 9.91 3.74 -20.57
CA GLN A 236 11.16 3.75 -19.81
C GLN A 236 11.47 2.39 -19.17
N ASN A 237 10.48 1.76 -18.55
CA ASN A 237 10.70 0.65 -17.60
C ASN A 237 10.18 -0.70 -18.08
N ILE A 238 9.31 -0.74 -19.09
CA ILE A 238 8.58 -1.98 -19.47
C ILE A 238 8.93 -2.43 -20.89
N SER A 239 8.89 -1.52 -21.85
CA SER A 239 8.95 -1.82 -23.27
C SER A 239 10.19 -2.63 -23.64
N ALA A 240 11.39 -2.09 -23.38
CA ALA A 240 12.63 -2.78 -23.70
C ALA A 240 12.95 -3.97 -22.78
N PRO A 241 12.98 -3.81 -21.43
CA PRO A 241 13.45 -4.88 -20.55
C PRO A 241 12.47 -6.07 -20.44
N ILE A 242 11.17 -5.84 -20.59
CA ILE A 242 10.15 -6.88 -20.33
C ILE A 242 9.44 -7.26 -21.62
N VAL A 243 8.75 -6.32 -22.28
CA VAL A 243 7.87 -6.66 -23.41
C VAL A 243 8.67 -7.13 -24.62
N GLN A 244 9.65 -6.36 -25.08
CA GLN A 244 10.44 -6.69 -26.27
C GLN A 244 11.41 -7.84 -26.02
N THR A 245 11.89 -7.99 -24.78
CA THR A 245 12.86 -9.03 -24.44
C THR A 245 12.17 -10.38 -24.18
N ILE A 246 11.00 -10.38 -23.54
CA ILE A 246 10.37 -11.59 -22.98
C ILE A 246 9.00 -11.82 -23.62
N CYS A 247 8.03 -10.92 -23.36
CA CYS A 247 6.61 -11.19 -23.66
C CYS A 247 6.34 -11.36 -25.15
N VAL A 248 6.91 -10.49 -25.99
CA VAL A 248 6.60 -10.45 -27.44
C VAL A 248 7.00 -11.74 -28.16
N ARG A 249 7.95 -12.51 -27.63
CA ARG A 249 8.40 -13.80 -28.21
C ARG A 249 7.25 -14.80 -28.37
N CYS A 250 6.27 -14.75 -27.49
CA CYS A 250 5.10 -15.62 -27.51
C CYS A 250 3.81 -14.87 -27.86
N HIS A 251 3.71 -13.62 -27.43
CA HIS A 251 2.51 -12.79 -27.60
C HIS A 251 2.45 -12.03 -28.93
N MET A 252 3.40 -12.20 -29.84
CA MET A 252 3.30 -11.60 -31.17
C MET A 252 2.16 -12.17 -32.03
N PRO A 253 1.65 -11.42 -33.03
CA PRO A 253 0.66 -11.94 -33.97
C PRO A 253 1.07 -13.29 -34.57
N GLY A 254 0.19 -14.30 -34.45
CA GLY A 254 0.48 -15.68 -34.89
C GLY A 254 1.44 -16.46 -34.00
N GLY A 255 1.88 -15.88 -32.88
CA GLY A 255 2.72 -16.52 -31.87
C GLY A 255 2.00 -17.61 -31.07
N SER A 256 2.75 -18.32 -30.23
CA SER A 256 2.23 -19.43 -29.44
C SER A 256 1.11 -19.03 -28.48
N ALA A 257 1.17 -17.84 -27.88
CA ALA A 257 0.17 -17.40 -26.91
C ALA A 257 -1.19 -17.09 -27.59
N PRO A 258 -1.27 -16.27 -28.66
CA PRO A 258 -2.53 -16.07 -29.38
C PRO A 258 -3.10 -17.36 -29.99
N ASN A 259 -2.23 -18.23 -30.53
CA ASN A 259 -2.66 -19.55 -31.06
C ASN A 259 -3.23 -20.48 -29.97
N SER A 260 -2.91 -20.21 -28.70
CA SER A 260 -3.44 -20.93 -27.54
C SER A 260 -4.59 -20.17 -26.84
N GLY A 261 -5.12 -19.12 -27.48
CA GLY A 261 -6.28 -18.37 -27.00
C GLY A 261 -5.97 -17.18 -26.08
N SER A 262 -4.71 -16.73 -25.99
CA SER A 262 -4.40 -15.49 -25.27
C SER A 262 -4.90 -14.28 -26.04
N ALA A 263 -5.64 -13.40 -25.37
CA ALA A 263 -6.16 -12.15 -25.96
C ALA A 263 -5.12 -11.03 -26.02
N LEU A 264 -4.08 -11.06 -25.16
CA LEU A 264 -3.00 -10.09 -25.20
C LEU A 264 -2.08 -10.39 -26.38
N VAL A 265 -2.11 -9.53 -27.39
CA VAL A 265 -1.24 -9.58 -28.58
C VAL A 265 -0.31 -8.37 -28.56
N LEU A 266 0.99 -8.57 -28.75
CA LEU A 266 2.02 -7.52 -28.66
C LEU A 266 2.82 -7.44 -29.97
N VAL A 267 3.23 -6.25 -30.38
CA VAL A 267 4.05 -6.03 -31.58
C VAL A 267 5.53 -5.85 -31.23
N THR A 268 6.39 -6.29 -32.14
CA THR A 268 7.85 -6.17 -32.01
C THR A 268 8.34 -4.78 -32.42
N ASN A 269 9.58 -4.43 -32.03
CA ASN A 269 10.19 -3.11 -32.23
C ASN A 269 10.40 -2.66 -33.69
N ASN A 270 10.26 -3.58 -34.63
CA ASN A 270 10.21 -3.36 -36.08
C ASN A 270 8.84 -2.85 -36.56
N THR A 271 7.85 -2.74 -35.68
CA THR A 271 6.56 -2.08 -35.96
C THR A 271 6.66 -0.60 -35.61
N ALA A 272 6.22 0.29 -36.51
CA ALA A 272 6.13 1.71 -36.20
C ALA A 272 5.21 1.95 -34.98
N ASN A 273 5.68 2.80 -34.05
CA ASN A 273 5.00 3.13 -32.79
C ASN A 273 4.68 1.88 -31.94
N PHE A 274 5.61 0.92 -31.91
CA PHE A 274 5.41 -0.34 -31.17
C PHE A 274 5.19 -0.12 -29.67
N GLN A 275 5.74 0.95 -29.10
CA GLN A 275 5.61 1.23 -27.68
C GLN A 275 4.18 1.65 -27.35
N GLU A 276 3.66 2.62 -28.10
CA GLU A 276 2.29 3.12 -27.98
C GLU A 276 1.26 2.02 -28.27
N LYS A 277 1.52 1.22 -29.31
CA LYS A 277 0.65 0.08 -29.65
C LYS A 277 0.59 -0.96 -28.55
N ASN A 278 1.74 -1.34 -27.98
CA ASN A 278 1.76 -2.33 -26.92
C ASN A 278 1.15 -1.79 -25.62
N HIS A 279 1.36 -0.52 -25.31
CA HIS A 279 0.68 0.16 -24.22
C HIS A 279 -0.85 0.09 -24.39
N GLN A 280 -1.35 0.49 -25.57
CA GLN A 280 -2.78 0.37 -25.91
C GLN A 280 -3.27 -1.08 -25.80
N ASN A 281 -2.49 -2.06 -26.24
CA ASN A 281 -2.89 -3.47 -26.16
C ASN A 281 -3.04 -3.96 -24.71
N PHE A 282 -2.32 -3.40 -23.75
CA PHE A 282 -2.55 -3.68 -22.33
C PHE A 282 -3.85 -3.04 -21.82
N GLN A 283 -4.14 -1.80 -22.23
CA GLN A 283 -5.42 -1.13 -21.92
C GLN A 283 -6.62 -1.89 -22.52
N ASP A 284 -6.52 -2.27 -23.79
CA ASP A 284 -7.55 -3.06 -24.47
C ASP A 284 -7.73 -4.43 -23.82
N PHE A 285 -6.66 -5.02 -23.29
CA PHE A 285 -6.71 -6.30 -22.59
C PHE A 285 -7.37 -6.16 -21.21
N ARG A 286 -7.08 -5.10 -20.45
CA ARG A 286 -7.79 -4.74 -19.21
C ARG A 286 -9.29 -4.67 -19.44
N ASP A 287 -9.70 -3.96 -20.49
CA ASP A 287 -11.12 -3.75 -20.82
C ASP A 287 -11.84 -5.07 -21.24
N GLN A 288 -11.09 -6.13 -21.54
CA GLN A 288 -11.62 -7.47 -21.82
C GLN A 288 -11.68 -8.39 -20.59
N LEU A 289 -11.02 -8.01 -19.49
CA LEU A 289 -11.10 -8.78 -18.26
C LEU A 289 -12.49 -8.63 -17.62
N PRO A 290 -13.00 -9.67 -16.95
CA PRO A 290 -14.21 -9.52 -16.14
C PRO A 290 -13.94 -8.49 -15.05
N ALA A 291 -14.95 -7.69 -14.68
CA ALA A 291 -14.82 -6.63 -13.66
C ALA A 291 -14.15 -7.10 -12.37
N SER A 292 -14.45 -8.33 -11.94
CA SER A 292 -13.87 -8.96 -10.75
C SER A 292 -12.40 -9.41 -10.89
N ARG A 293 -11.64 -8.82 -11.80
CA ARG A 293 -10.27 -9.24 -12.10
C ARG A 293 -9.42 -8.06 -12.54
N ASP A 294 -8.52 -7.71 -11.64
CA ASP A 294 -7.54 -6.66 -11.83
C ASP A 294 -6.50 -7.08 -12.88
N LEU A 295 -6.07 -6.11 -13.68
CA LEU A 295 -5.12 -6.33 -14.75
C LEU A 295 -3.77 -6.74 -14.18
N SER A 296 -3.34 -6.04 -13.13
CA SER A 296 -2.07 -6.23 -12.46
C SER A 296 -1.95 -7.64 -11.90
N ASP A 297 -2.87 -8.04 -11.02
CA ASP A 297 -2.95 -9.38 -10.44
C ASP A 297 -2.94 -10.49 -11.49
N TRP A 298 -3.72 -10.31 -12.57
CA TRP A 298 -3.82 -11.32 -13.60
C TRP A 298 -2.52 -11.47 -14.39
N VAL A 299 -1.92 -10.36 -14.84
CA VAL A 299 -0.73 -10.40 -15.69
C VAL A 299 0.52 -10.75 -14.89
N THR A 300 0.73 -10.15 -13.71
CA THR A 300 1.88 -10.47 -12.84
C THR A 300 1.77 -11.87 -12.27
N GLY A 301 0.57 -12.31 -11.88
CA GLY A 301 0.30 -13.67 -11.41
C GLY A 301 0.63 -14.71 -12.49
N LYS A 302 0.25 -14.45 -13.75
CA LYS A 302 0.64 -15.30 -14.89
C LYS A 302 2.16 -15.25 -15.11
N ALA A 303 2.77 -14.07 -15.20
CA ALA A 303 4.18 -13.90 -15.53
C ALA A 303 5.11 -14.53 -14.48
N SER A 304 4.78 -14.39 -13.21
CA SER A 304 5.51 -14.97 -12.06
C SER A 304 5.31 -16.48 -11.89
N GLY A 305 4.28 -17.03 -12.55
CA GLY A 305 3.91 -18.44 -12.46
C GLY A 305 3.01 -18.81 -11.27
N GLN A 306 2.51 -17.82 -10.52
CA GLN A 306 1.48 -18.03 -9.49
C GLN A 306 0.15 -18.49 -10.11
N ILE A 307 -0.16 -17.98 -11.30
CA ILE A 307 -1.25 -18.44 -12.15
C ILE A 307 -0.63 -19.16 -13.36
N SER A 308 -1.17 -20.31 -13.74
CA SER A 308 -0.64 -21.08 -14.88
C SER A 308 -0.63 -20.25 -16.17
N HIS A 309 0.56 -19.97 -16.72
CA HIS A 309 0.77 -19.21 -17.96
C HIS A 309 0.78 -20.08 -19.22
N GLY A 310 0.97 -21.39 -19.10
CA GLY A 310 1.17 -22.32 -20.23
C GLY A 310 2.59 -22.33 -20.82
N GLY A 311 3.30 -21.19 -20.78
CA GLY A 311 4.72 -21.08 -21.17
C GLY A 311 5.72 -21.27 -20.02
N GLY A 312 5.23 -21.58 -18.82
CA GLY A 312 6.01 -21.57 -17.59
C GLY A 312 6.24 -20.16 -17.04
N ARG A 313 7.07 -20.05 -16.00
CA ARG A 313 7.43 -18.78 -15.36
C ARG A 313 8.26 -17.92 -16.32
N GLN A 314 7.85 -16.66 -16.49
CA GLN A 314 8.53 -15.68 -17.36
C GLN A 314 9.35 -14.66 -16.57
N LEU A 315 8.85 -14.22 -15.41
CA LEU A 315 9.53 -13.30 -14.50
C LEU A 315 9.72 -13.96 -13.13
N ALA A 316 10.82 -13.65 -12.44
CA ALA A 316 11.08 -14.19 -11.11
C ALA A 316 10.29 -13.39 -10.05
N PRO A 317 9.62 -14.04 -9.08
CA PRO A 317 9.07 -13.36 -7.92
C PRO A 317 10.14 -12.54 -7.19
N GLY A 318 9.80 -11.30 -6.82
CA GLY A 318 10.71 -10.36 -6.15
C GLY A 318 11.85 -9.81 -7.02
N SER A 319 11.75 -9.91 -8.35
CA SER A 319 12.68 -9.23 -9.26
C SER A 319 12.19 -7.83 -9.60
N GLN A 320 13.14 -6.92 -9.86
CA GLN A 320 12.83 -5.54 -10.28
C GLN A 320 11.93 -5.50 -11.52
N GLU A 321 12.08 -6.45 -12.45
CA GLU A 321 11.22 -6.53 -13.63
C GLU A 321 9.77 -6.86 -13.29
N LEU A 322 9.54 -7.75 -12.31
CA LEU A 322 8.18 -8.05 -11.88
C LEU A 322 7.55 -6.84 -11.16
N GLU A 323 8.32 -6.18 -10.28
CA GLU A 323 7.88 -4.96 -9.58
C GLU A 323 7.57 -3.81 -10.54
N ASN A 324 8.42 -3.60 -11.56
CA ASN A 324 8.18 -2.60 -12.60
C ASN A 324 6.92 -2.95 -13.39
N LEU A 325 6.73 -4.22 -13.77
CA LEU A 325 5.53 -4.67 -14.49
C LEU A 325 4.27 -4.43 -13.67
N GLU A 326 4.29 -4.78 -12.39
CA GLU A 326 3.19 -4.55 -11.46
C GLU A 326 2.87 -3.06 -11.34
N THR A 327 3.89 -2.22 -11.10
CA THR A 327 3.74 -0.75 -11.04
C THR A 327 3.08 -0.21 -12.31
N TYR A 328 3.55 -0.64 -13.48
CA TYR A 328 2.97 -0.20 -14.75
C TYR A 328 1.51 -0.61 -14.91
N LEU A 329 1.15 -1.83 -14.53
CA LEU A 329 -0.23 -2.33 -14.70
C LEU A 329 -1.17 -1.64 -13.70
N ASN A 330 -0.69 -1.33 -12.49
CA ASN A 330 -1.42 -0.52 -11.51
C ASN A 330 -1.68 0.90 -12.01
N LEU A 331 -0.75 1.51 -12.78
CA LEU A 331 -0.99 2.79 -13.45
C LEU A 331 -2.06 2.73 -14.56
N LEU A 332 -2.46 1.53 -14.98
CA LEU A 332 -3.54 1.32 -15.93
C LEU A 332 -4.88 0.98 -15.26
N GLU A 333 -4.96 0.87 -13.94
CA GLU A 333 -6.21 0.59 -13.23
C GLU A 333 -6.91 1.89 -12.84
#